data_AF-A0A6G3XEG0-F1
#
_entry.id   AF-A0A6G3XEG0-F1
#
_cell.length_a   1.000
_cell.length_b   1.000
_cell.length_c   1.000
_cell.angle_alpha   90.00
_cell.angle_beta   90.00
_cell.angle_gamma   90.00
#
_symmetry.space_group_name_H-M   'P 1'
#
loop_
_entity.id
_entity.type
_entity.pdbx_description
1 polymer ?
#
loop_
_entity_poly.entity_id
_entity_poly.type
_entity_poly.pdbx_seq_one_letter_code
_entity_poly.pdbx_strand_id
1 'polypeptide(L)'
;LLGDRFLAAREASGDLRLTALRPDGSTGDLGTVTGLKAPEDGDGRGTTWTLDPAAGKLAWVGTDDTVHVTAPQQAVSPLVVTHSAVPATSAGEWGASWWLSKPAASWKLTLV
;
A
#
# COMPACT_ATOMS: atom_id res chain seq x y z
N LEU A 1 6.74 2.89 7.74
CA LEU A 1 5.48 2.20 7.41
C LEU A 1 5.75 1.19 6.31
N LEU A 2 5.05 0.05 6.34
CA LEU A 2 5.15 -0.99 5.32
C LEU A 2 4.08 -0.75 4.24
N GLY A 3 4.51 -0.62 3.00
CA GLY A 3 3.66 -0.58 1.82
C GLY A 3 3.65 -1.92 1.08
N ASP A 4 2.99 -1.97 -0.07
CA ASP A 4 3.02 -3.15 -0.93
C ASP A 4 4.42 -3.35 -1.54
N ARG A 5 5.19 -4.30 -0.98
CA ARG A 5 6.58 -4.64 -1.35
C ARG A 5 7.60 -3.49 -1.20
N PHE A 6 7.35 -2.52 -0.33
CA PHE A 6 8.39 -1.55 0.07
C PHE A 6 8.23 -1.07 1.51
N LEU A 7 9.32 -0.61 2.09
CA LEU A 7 9.37 0.09 3.38
C LEU A 7 9.61 1.58 3.11
N ALA A 8 8.79 2.45 3.71
CA ALA A 8 9.14 3.85 3.89
C ALA A 8 9.55 4.10 5.34
N ALA A 9 10.77 4.58 5.56
CA ALA A 9 11.29 4.88 6.89
C ALA A 9 11.73 6.34 6.96
N ARG A 10 11.39 7.01 8.06
CA ARG A 10 11.86 8.37 8.31
C ARG A 10 13.29 8.32 8.81
N GLU A 11 14.17 9.02 8.13
CA GLU A 11 15.58 9.13 8.48
C GLU A 11 15.81 10.27 9.47
N ALA A 12 17.00 10.32 10.08
CA ALA A 12 17.39 11.41 10.98
C ALA A 12 17.40 12.79 10.30
N SER A 13 17.57 12.85 8.96
CA SER A 13 17.44 14.09 8.18
C SER A 13 16.01 14.64 8.16
N GLY A 14 15.01 13.80 8.47
CA GLY A 14 13.59 14.10 8.35
C GLY A 14 12.94 13.62 7.05
N ASP A 15 13.74 13.19 6.08
CA ASP A 15 13.30 12.63 4.80
C ASP A 15 12.76 11.19 4.95
N LEU A 16 12.06 10.69 3.93
CA LEU A 16 11.65 9.29 3.87
C LEU A 16 12.54 8.50 2.92
N ARG A 17 13.29 7.54 3.46
CA ARG A 17 14.00 6.53 2.68
C ARG A 17 13.02 5.46 2.21
N LEU A 18 13.04 5.13 0.92
CA LEU A 18 12.22 4.11 0.32
C LEU A 18 13.07 2.89 -0.05
N THR A 19 12.68 1.72 0.48
CA THR A 19 13.42 0.47 0.27
C THR A 19 12.49 -0.59 -0.30
N ALA A 20 12.79 -1.10 -1.49
CA ALA A 20 12.09 -2.23 -2.09
C ALA A 20 12.29 -3.50 -1.27
N LEU A 21 11.25 -4.33 -1.19
CA LEU A 21 11.26 -5.65 -0.56
C LEU A 21 10.94 -6.69 -1.64
N ARG A 22 11.98 -7.37 -2.14
CA ARG A 22 11.84 -8.29 -3.27
C ARG A 22 11.40 -9.68 -2.79
N PRO A 23 10.68 -10.45 -3.65
CA PRO A 23 10.23 -11.79 -3.29
C PRO A 23 11.37 -12.79 -3.01
N ASP A 24 12.57 -12.52 -3.50
CA ASP A 24 13.78 -13.32 -3.22
C ASP A 24 14.41 -12.99 -1.85
N GLY A 25 13.78 -12.11 -1.06
CA GLY A 25 14.28 -11.67 0.25
C GLY A 25 15.31 -10.55 0.18
N SER A 26 15.74 -10.13 -1.01
CA SER A 26 16.66 -9.01 -1.17
C SER A 26 15.95 -7.66 -1.04
N THR A 27 16.74 -6.62 -0.79
CA THR A 27 16.26 -5.23 -0.75
C THR A 27 16.85 -4.41 -1.90
N GLY A 28 16.15 -3.33 -2.25
CA GLY A 28 16.60 -2.38 -3.28
C GLY A 28 16.34 -0.94 -2.87
N ASP A 29 17.12 -0.02 -3.41
CA ASP A 29 16.89 1.42 -3.22
C ASP A 29 15.78 1.90 -4.17
N LEU A 30 14.75 2.55 -3.63
CA LEU A 30 13.69 3.21 -4.40
C LEU A 30 13.79 4.74 -4.34
N GLY A 31 14.86 5.26 -3.74
CA GLY A 31 15.15 6.67 -3.57
C GLY A 31 14.69 7.21 -2.22
N THR A 32 14.62 8.54 -2.17
CA THR A 32 14.29 9.29 -0.97
C THR A 32 13.24 10.34 -1.33
N VAL A 33 12.21 10.48 -0.48
CA VAL A 33 11.27 11.60 -0.54
C VAL A 33 11.77 12.70 0.38
N THR A 34 12.02 13.86 -0.21
CA THR A 34 12.51 15.05 0.48
C THR A 34 11.41 16.12 0.56
N GLY A 35 11.66 17.17 1.35
CA GLY A 35 10.71 18.28 1.49
C GLY A 35 9.44 17.91 2.25
N LEU A 36 9.51 16.87 3.09
CA LEU A 36 8.42 16.51 3.99
C LEU A 36 8.19 17.63 5.00
N LYS A 37 6.93 17.97 5.27
CA LYS A 37 6.59 18.84 6.39
C LYS A 37 7.04 18.19 7.70
N ALA A 38 7.74 18.98 8.53
CA ALA A 38 8.15 18.54 9.85
C ALA A 38 6.89 18.22 10.69
N PRO A 39 6.84 17.05 11.34
CA PRO A 39 5.72 16.72 12.22
C PRO A 39 5.80 17.53 13.51
N GLU A 40 4.64 17.78 14.11
CA GLU A 40 4.56 18.41 15.44
C GLU A 40 5.12 17.48 16.52
N ASP A 41 4.83 16.18 16.41
CA ASP A 41 5.29 15.14 17.34
C ASP A 41 5.79 13.89 16.62
N GLY A 42 6.78 13.23 17.23
CA GLY A 42 7.30 11.94 16.77
C GLY A 42 7.85 11.97 15.35
N ASP A 43 7.55 10.92 14.58
CA ASP A 43 8.06 10.78 13.21
C ASP A 43 7.03 11.07 12.11
N GLY A 44 5.85 11.60 12.48
CA GLY A 44 4.85 12.08 11.53
C GLY A 44 3.99 11.02 10.84
N ARG A 45 4.13 9.73 11.20
CA ARG A 45 3.29 8.66 10.62
C ARG A 45 1.82 8.91 10.91
N GLY A 46 1.01 8.90 9.86
CA GLY A 46 -0.43 9.14 9.94
C GLY A 46 -0.84 10.60 10.08
N THR A 47 0.12 11.53 10.21
CA THR A 47 -0.15 12.98 10.32
C THR A 47 0.44 13.75 9.15
N THR A 48 1.75 13.66 8.92
CA THR A 48 2.43 14.33 7.80
C THR A 48 2.75 13.39 6.64
N TRP A 49 2.66 12.09 6.84
CA TRP A 49 2.79 11.10 5.78
C TRP A 49 2.13 9.76 6.12
N THR A 50 1.68 9.04 5.11
CA THR A 50 1.07 7.71 5.25
C THR A 50 1.24 6.87 4.00
N LEU A 51 0.99 5.57 4.11
CA LEU A 51 1.03 4.62 3.00
C LEU A 51 -0.31 3.92 2.84
N ASP A 52 -0.66 3.61 1.59
CA ASP A 52 -1.65 2.58 1.28
C ASP A 52 -0.92 1.22 1.17
N PRO A 53 -1.13 0.30 2.13
CA PRO A 53 -0.45 -0.99 2.14
C PRO A 53 -0.91 -1.94 1.03
N ALA A 54 -2.05 -1.69 0.40
CA ALA A 54 -2.61 -2.55 -0.65
C ALA A 54 -2.36 -2.00 -2.06
N ALA A 55 -2.41 -0.67 -2.24
CA ALA A 55 -2.12 -0.04 -3.52
C ALA A 55 -0.64 0.36 -3.69
N GLY A 56 0.15 0.30 -2.62
CA GLY A 56 1.57 0.68 -2.63
C GLY A 56 1.79 2.18 -2.90
N LYS A 57 0.84 3.03 -2.50
CA LYS A 57 0.96 4.49 -2.67
C LYS A 57 1.50 5.13 -1.39
N LEU A 58 2.30 6.18 -1.54
CA LEU A 58 2.77 7.04 -0.47
C LEU A 58 2.15 8.42 -0.64
N ALA A 59 1.55 8.93 0.43
CA ALA A 59 1.07 10.31 0.50
C ALA A 59 1.81 11.06 1.60
N TRP A 60 2.15 12.32 1.35
CA TRP A 60 2.79 13.18 2.33
C TRP A 60 2.43 14.65 2.13
N VAL A 61 2.57 15.43 3.19
CA VAL A 61 2.46 16.88 3.17
C VAL A 61 3.85 17.46 2.92
N GLY A 62 3.98 18.29 1.89
CA GLY A 62 5.20 19.03 1.57
C GLY A 62 5.41 20.24 2.48
N THR A 63 6.61 20.80 2.48
CA THR A 63 6.91 22.07 3.19
C THR A 63 6.15 23.27 2.61
N ASP A 64 5.56 23.13 1.43
CA ASP A 64 4.68 24.08 0.76
C ASP A 64 3.19 23.89 1.13
N ASP A 65 2.91 23.07 2.15
CA ASP A 65 1.55 22.71 2.59
C ASP A 65 0.69 22.00 1.53
N THR A 66 1.32 21.40 0.52
CA THR A 66 0.63 20.62 -0.51
C THR A 66 0.68 19.12 -0.20
N VAL A 67 -0.40 18.40 -0.49
CA VAL A 67 -0.41 16.94 -0.43
C VAL A 67 0.14 16.37 -1.73
N HIS A 68 1.26 15.65 -1.63
CA HIS A 68 1.84 14.91 -2.72
C HIS A 68 1.48 13.43 -2.60
N VAL A 69 1.30 12.77 -3.74
CA VAL A 69 1.05 11.33 -3.81
C VAL A 69 1.97 10.73 -4.86
N THR A 70 2.66 9.65 -4.50
CA THR A 70 3.48 8.88 -5.43
C THR A 70 3.19 7.39 -5.30
N ALA A 71 3.52 6.66 -6.37
CA ALA A 71 3.63 5.21 -6.34
C ALA A 71 5.09 4.89 -6.67
N PRO A 72 5.88 4.38 -5.70
CA PRO A 72 7.24 3.93 -5.98
C PRO A 72 7.21 2.92 -7.13
N GLN A 73 8.06 3.12 -8.14
CA GLN A 73 8.11 2.29 -9.34
C GLN A 73 8.72 0.92 -8.99
N GLN A 74 7.91 0.00 -8.48
CA GLN A 74 8.32 -1.35 -8.11
C GLN A 74 7.19 -2.36 -8.32
N ALA A 75 7.52 -3.66 -8.33
CA ALA A 75 6.55 -4.72 -8.58
C ALA A 75 5.56 -4.86 -7.41
N VAL A 76 4.31 -4.46 -7.64
CA VAL A 76 3.22 -4.63 -6.67
C VAL A 76 2.86 -6.11 -6.48
N SER A 77 2.32 -6.45 -5.32
CA SER A 77 1.85 -7.81 -5.05
C SER A 77 0.72 -8.19 -6.02
N PRO A 78 0.58 -9.49 -6.32
CA PRO A 78 -0.56 -9.99 -7.07
C PRO A 78 -1.89 -9.59 -6.42
N LEU A 79 -2.93 -9.44 -7.23
CA LEU A 79 -4.30 -9.29 -6.73
C LEU A 79 -4.70 -10.55 -5.98
N VAL A 80 -5.29 -10.39 -4.80
CA VAL A 80 -5.80 -11.51 -3.99
C VAL A 80 -7.20 -11.22 -3.48
N VAL A 81 -7.95 -12.27 -3.14
CA VAL A 81 -9.20 -12.20 -2.39
C VAL A 81 -8.84 -12.12 -0.92
N THR A 82 -9.16 -11.00 -0.26
CA THR A 82 -8.88 -10.80 1.17
C THR A 82 -9.99 -11.34 2.06
N HIS A 83 -11.20 -11.45 1.51
CA HIS A 83 -12.35 -12.03 2.19
C HIS A 83 -13.28 -12.72 1.20
N SER A 84 -13.87 -13.82 1.62
CA SER A 84 -14.94 -14.53 0.91
C SER A 84 -16.00 -15.05 1.88
N ALA A 85 -17.27 -14.78 1.59
CA ALA A 85 -18.40 -15.45 2.21
C ALA A 85 -19.15 -16.20 1.10
N VAL A 86 -19.09 -17.53 1.13
CA VAL A 86 -19.62 -18.40 0.07
C VAL A 86 -20.37 -19.57 0.71
N PRO A 87 -21.65 -19.78 0.39
CA PRO A 87 -22.40 -20.95 0.86
C PRO A 87 -21.79 -22.25 0.31
N ALA A 88 -21.63 -23.25 1.18
CA ALA A 88 -21.10 -24.56 0.79
C ALA A 88 -22.07 -25.38 -0.09
N THR A 89 -23.38 -25.07 -0.04
CA THR A 89 -24.41 -25.68 -0.87
C THR A 89 -25.42 -24.62 -1.29
N SER A 90 -26.08 -24.81 -2.44
CA SER A 90 -27.15 -23.94 -2.93
C SER A 90 -28.50 -24.66 -2.82
N ALA A 91 -29.11 -24.65 -1.64
CA ALA A 91 -30.47 -25.16 -1.42
C ALA A 91 -31.54 -24.03 -1.49
N GLY A 92 -31.27 -22.97 -2.26
CA GLY A 92 -32.10 -21.76 -2.33
C GLY A 92 -31.38 -20.61 -3.05
N GLU A 93 -31.77 -19.36 -2.78
CA GLU A 93 -31.06 -18.17 -3.28
C GLU A 93 -29.59 -18.19 -2.82
N TRP A 94 -28.68 -18.17 -3.78
CA TRP A 94 -27.25 -18.24 -3.53
C TRP A 94 -26.67 -16.83 -3.49
N GLY A 95 -26.33 -16.38 -2.28
CA GLY A 95 -25.65 -15.10 -2.05
C GLY A 95 -24.19 -15.35 -1.68
N ALA A 96 -23.27 -14.69 -2.39
CA ALA A 96 -21.85 -14.74 -2.08
C ALA A 96 -21.22 -13.35 -2.23
N SER A 97 -20.17 -13.10 -1.45
CA SER A 97 -19.46 -11.82 -1.44
C SER A 97 -17.96 -12.02 -1.34
N TRP A 98 -17.21 -11.21 -2.09
CA TRP A 98 -15.75 -11.18 -2.07
C TRP A 98 -15.25 -9.74 -1.99
N TRP A 99 -14.13 -9.57 -1.30
CA TRP A 99 -13.36 -8.33 -1.31
C TRP A 99 -12.01 -8.58 -1.96
N LEU A 100 -11.72 -7.77 -2.98
CA LEU A 100 -10.43 -7.77 -3.67
C LEU A 100 -9.45 -6.86 -2.91
N SER A 101 -8.18 -7.24 -2.85
CA SER A 101 -7.16 -6.44 -2.16
C SER A 101 -6.95 -5.06 -2.78
N LYS A 102 -7.21 -4.90 -4.08
CA LYS A 102 -7.02 -3.64 -4.82
C LYS A 102 -7.93 -3.59 -6.06
N PRO A 103 -8.15 -2.41 -6.66
CA PRO A 103 -8.92 -2.29 -7.89
C PRO A 103 -8.38 -3.21 -8.99
N ALA A 104 -9.30 -3.83 -9.73
CA ALA A 104 -8.99 -4.68 -10.87
C ALA A 104 -9.81 -4.21 -12.08
N ALA A 105 -9.20 -4.21 -13.27
CA ALA A 105 -9.91 -3.85 -14.49
C ALA A 105 -11.02 -4.86 -14.83
N SER A 106 -10.80 -6.13 -14.49
CA SER A 106 -11.78 -7.21 -14.63
C SER A 106 -11.45 -8.33 -13.64
N TRP A 107 -12.45 -9.12 -13.28
CA TRP A 107 -12.28 -10.33 -12.47
C TRP A 107 -13.14 -11.47 -13.02
N LYS A 108 -12.72 -12.71 -12.78
CA LYS A 108 -13.47 -13.93 -13.11
C LYS A 108 -13.50 -14.84 -11.89
N LEU A 109 -14.69 -15.24 -11.48
CA LEU A 109 -14.89 -16.28 -10.48
C LEU A 109 -15.03 -17.64 -11.19
N THR A 110 -14.34 -18.65 -10.67
CA THR A 110 -14.51 -20.04 -11.09
C THR A 110 -14.94 -20.84 -9.86
N LEU A 111 -16.11 -21.45 -9.93
CA LEU A 111 -16.63 -22.37 -8.92
C LEU A 111 -16.33 -23.80 -9.41
N VAL A 112 -15.83 -24.67 -8.52
CA VAL A 112 -15.54 -26.08 -8.80
C VAL A 112 -16.52 -27.01 -8.09
#